data_AF-A0A7V2F5K0-F1
#
_entry.id   AF-A0A7V2F5K0-F1
#
_cell.length_a   1.000
_cell.length_b   1.000
_cell.length_c   1.000
_cell.angle_alpha   90.00
_cell.angle_beta   90.00
_cell.angle_gamma   90.00
#
_symmetry.space_group_name_H-M   'P 1'
#
loop_
_entity.id
_entity.type
_entity.pdbx_description
1 polymer ?
#
loop_
_entity_poly.entity_id
_entity_poly.type
_entity_poly.pdbx_seq_one_letter_code
_entity_poly.pdbx_strand_id
1 'polypeptide(L)'
;MKLLLSSDALPTASLEVLGEACRRKALAGLELVLGCGQGHHYEALRCPVEADDEVVVPPVPIYWLALPGRPRLSELMTWAGEAHRLGAGLLLWEPVEELPRPVRVALVHGSDPAALALAVHWAQSQGVHTCYQPEPEVLRQGGWEAVLRQTLPTLAHVRLPGSGPEGQTADAPTGVGALMAHLALKAYKGTVALIPSRLEQLPAWKAWLLRRRGWGCGTATAC
;
A
#
# COMPACT_ATOMS: atom_id res chain seq x y z
N MET A 1 3.38 5.08 12.90
CA MET A 1 3.08 4.44 11.61
C MET A 1 2.42 3.09 11.81
N LYS A 2 1.67 2.61 10.82
CA LYS A 2 1.12 1.23 10.77
C LYS A 2 1.67 0.50 9.54
N LEU A 3 2.06 -0.76 9.70
CA LEU A 3 2.51 -1.62 8.60
C LEU A 3 1.32 -2.37 8.00
N LEU A 4 1.20 -2.34 6.68
CA LEU A 4 0.14 -2.98 5.91
C LEU A 4 0.71 -4.01 4.94
N LEU A 5 -0.12 -4.96 4.51
CA LEU A 5 0.16 -5.79 3.34
C LEU A 5 -0.55 -5.19 2.12
N SER A 6 0.13 -5.08 0.98
CA SER A 6 -0.56 -4.81 -0.28
C SER A 6 -1.05 -6.10 -0.95
N SER A 7 -2.21 -6.08 -1.59
CA SER A 7 -2.69 -7.22 -2.39
C SER A 7 -1.74 -7.57 -3.55
N ASP A 8 -0.92 -6.63 -4.02
CA ASP A 8 0.13 -6.88 -5.02
C ASP A 8 1.15 -7.95 -4.58
N ALA A 9 1.29 -8.20 -3.27
CA ALA A 9 2.16 -9.25 -2.75
C ALA A 9 1.63 -10.67 -3.02
N LEU A 10 0.32 -10.81 -3.23
CA LEU A 10 -0.32 -12.08 -3.50
C LEU A 10 -1.59 -11.84 -4.34
N PRO A 11 -1.44 -11.40 -5.62
CA PRO A 11 -2.53 -10.82 -6.40
C PRO A 11 -3.65 -11.81 -6.69
N THR A 12 -3.37 -13.12 -6.65
CA THR A 12 -4.37 -14.17 -6.92
C THR A 12 -5.05 -14.72 -5.66
N ALA A 13 -4.77 -14.16 -4.47
CA ALA A 13 -5.37 -14.62 -3.22
C ALA A 13 -6.71 -13.96 -2.92
N SER A 14 -7.59 -14.71 -2.27
CA SER A 14 -8.84 -14.20 -1.71
C SER A 14 -8.57 -13.22 -0.56
N LEU A 15 -9.56 -12.38 -0.23
CA LEU A 15 -9.49 -11.51 0.95
C LEU A 15 -9.23 -12.27 2.24
N GLU A 16 -9.80 -13.46 2.40
CA GLU A 16 -9.59 -14.30 3.58
C GLU A 16 -8.13 -14.71 3.73
N VAL A 17 -7.50 -15.15 2.62
CA VAL A 17 -6.08 -15.52 2.60
C VAL A 17 -5.19 -14.32 2.91
N LEU A 18 -5.50 -13.15 2.35
CA LEU A 18 -4.78 -11.90 2.64
C LEU A 18 -4.93 -11.48 4.10
N GLY A 19 -6.14 -11.54 4.66
CA GLY A 19 -6.40 -11.22 6.06
C GLY A 19 -5.68 -12.17 7.03
N GLU A 20 -5.67 -13.45 6.72
CA GLU A 20 -4.96 -14.45 7.49
C GLU A 20 -3.44 -14.27 7.40
N ALA A 21 -2.91 -13.86 6.23
CA ALA A 21 -1.51 -13.49 6.09
C ALA A 21 -1.15 -12.26 6.93
N CYS A 22 -2.01 -11.22 6.95
CA CYS A 22 -1.83 -10.06 7.83
C CYS A 22 -1.75 -10.45 9.30
N ARG A 23 -2.68 -11.28 9.80
CA ARG A 23 -2.68 -11.77 11.18
C ARG A 23 -1.40 -12.54 11.50
N ARG A 24 -1.01 -13.49 10.64
CA ARG A 24 0.22 -14.28 10.81
C ARG A 24 1.50 -13.44 10.84
N LYS A 25 1.51 -12.32 10.13
CA LYS A 25 2.66 -11.40 10.05
C LYS A 25 2.49 -10.16 10.95
N ALA A 26 1.50 -10.14 11.84
CA ALA A 26 1.21 -9.00 12.72
C ALA A 26 1.11 -7.65 11.98
N LEU A 27 0.56 -7.66 10.77
CA LEU A 27 0.30 -6.46 9.98
C LEU A 27 -1.05 -5.86 10.36
N ALA A 28 -1.14 -4.53 10.36
CA ALA A 28 -2.30 -3.79 10.86
C ALA A 28 -3.52 -3.84 9.92
N GLY A 29 -3.34 -4.23 8.67
CA GLY A 29 -4.40 -4.24 7.66
C GLY A 29 -3.88 -4.32 6.23
N LEU A 30 -4.76 -3.97 5.30
CA LEU A 30 -4.53 -4.08 3.86
C LEU A 30 -4.48 -2.72 3.15
N GLU A 31 -3.61 -2.65 2.14
CA GLU A 31 -3.81 -1.85 0.94
C GLU A 31 -4.35 -2.81 -0.14
N LEU A 32 -5.52 -2.53 -0.71
CA LEU A 32 -6.09 -3.34 -1.79
C LEU A 32 -5.92 -2.61 -3.12
N VAL A 33 -5.11 -3.18 -4.00
CA VAL A 33 -5.03 -2.77 -5.40
C VAL A 33 -6.20 -3.39 -6.14
N LEU A 34 -7.03 -2.55 -6.75
CA LEU A 34 -8.21 -2.97 -7.52
C LEU A 34 -7.82 -3.28 -8.97
N GLY A 35 -8.58 -4.14 -9.63
CA GLY A 35 -8.43 -4.48 -11.05
C GLY A 35 -8.84 -5.92 -11.37
N CYS A 36 -9.22 -6.16 -12.63
CA CYS A 36 -9.72 -7.46 -13.10
C CYS A 36 -8.73 -8.64 -12.96
N GLY A 37 -7.44 -8.37 -12.76
CA GLY A 37 -6.42 -9.38 -12.53
C GLY A 37 -6.30 -9.87 -11.08
N GLN A 38 -7.08 -9.31 -10.16
CA GLN A 38 -6.98 -9.60 -8.73
C GLN A 38 -7.93 -10.72 -8.32
N GLY A 39 -7.38 -11.74 -7.65
CA GLY A 39 -8.10 -12.91 -7.13
C GLY A 39 -8.84 -12.67 -5.82
N HIS A 40 -8.82 -11.44 -5.28
CA HIS A 40 -9.62 -11.10 -4.11
C HIS A 40 -11.10 -10.85 -4.45
N HIS A 41 -11.43 -10.68 -5.75
CA HIS A 41 -12.79 -10.54 -6.27
C HIS A 41 -13.62 -9.48 -5.54
N TYR A 42 -12.98 -8.43 -5.02
CA TYR A 42 -13.64 -7.48 -4.13
C TYR A 42 -14.65 -6.62 -4.89
N GLU A 43 -14.30 -6.31 -6.13
CA GLU A 43 -15.07 -5.63 -7.14
C GLU A 43 -16.35 -6.41 -7.48
N ALA A 44 -16.25 -7.73 -7.63
CA ALA A 44 -17.40 -8.58 -7.91
C ALA A 44 -18.36 -8.62 -6.71
N LEU A 45 -17.83 -8.71 -5.49
CA LEU A 45 -18.60 -8.67 -4.23
C LEU A 45 -19.30 -7.31 -3.97
N ARG A 46 -18.99 -6.30 -4.78
CA ARG A 46 -19.56 -4.94 -4.69
C ARG A 46 -20.29 -4.52 -5.97
N CYS A 47 -20.45 -5.44 -6.93
CA CYS A 47 -21.27 -5.21 -8.11
C CYS A 47 -22.76 -5.12 -7.70
N PRO A 48 -23.48 -4.03 -8.00
CA PRO A 48 -24.86 -3.82 -7.55
C PRO A 48 -25.89 -4.84 -8.09
N VAL A 49 -25.54 -5.64 -9.09
CA VAL A 49 -26.50 -6.50 -9.81
C VAL A 49 -26.77 -7.82 -9.09
N GLU A 50 -25.88 -8.25 -8.18
CA GLU A 50 -25.96 -9.55 -7.51
C GLU A 50 -25.66 -9.48 -5.99
N ALA A 51 -25.41 -8.29 -5.45
CA ALA A 51 -25.19 -8.13 -4.03
C ALA A 51 -26.54 -8.30 -3.30
N ASP A 52 -26.85 -9.52 -2.89
CA ASP A 52 -27.64 -9.73 -1.68
C ASP A 52 -27.06 -8.82 -0.59
N ASP A 53 -27.93 -8.23 0.25
CA ASP A 53 -27.62 -7.24 1.31
C ASP A 53 -26.61 -7.70 2.38
N GLU A 54 -25.88 -8.81 2.16
CA GLU A 54 -24.77 -9.23 2.99
C GLU A 54 -23.61 -8.23 2.93
N VAL A 55 -23.52 -7.46 4.01
CA VAL A 55 -22.39 -6.57 4.29
C VAL A 55 -21.11 -7.41 4.34
N VAL A 56 -20.35 -7.45 3.23
CA VAL A 56 -19.00 -8.04 3.27
C VAL A 56 -18.14 -7.26 4.26
N VAL A 57 -17.79 -7.90 5.37
CA VAL A 57 -16.89 -7.37 6.39
C VAL A 57 -15.48 -7.90 6.09
N PRO A 58 -14.52 -7.02 5.77
CA PRO A 58 -13.14 -7.45 5.55
C PRO A 58 -12.56 -8.14 6.79
N PRO A 59 -11.78 -9.22 6.62
CA PRO A 59 -11.21 -9.99 7.75
C PRO A 59 -10.15 -9.22 8.55
N VAL A 60 -9.65 -8.10 8.01
CA VAL A 60 -8.75 -7.13 8.64
C VAL A 60 -9.07 -5.74 8.07
N PRO A 61 -8.71 -4.64 8.77
CA PRO A 61 -8.98 -3.29 8.26
C PRO A 61 -8.34 -3.04 6.89
N ILE A 62 -9.10 -2.43 5.98
CA ILE A 62 -8.59 -1.91 4.71
C ILE A 62 -8.32 -0.41 4.91
N TYR A 63 -7.09 0.02 4.71
CA TYR A 63 -6.70 1.43 4.89
C TYR A 63 -6.71 2.23 3.60
N TRP A 64 -6.49 1.56 2.48
CA TRP A 64 -6.36 2.17 1.16
C TRP A 64 -6.93 1.24 0.09
N LEU A 65 -7.75 1.81 -0.81
CA LEU A 65 -8.10 1.20 -2.09
C LEU A 65 -7.25 1.90 -3.17
N ALA A 66 -6.46 1.12 -3.87
CA ALA A 66 -5.59 1.58 -4.94
C ALA A 66 -6.27 1.40 -6.29
N LEU A 67 -6.45 2.50 -7.02
CA LEU A 67 -7.03 2.54 -8.35
C LEU A 67 -5.90 2.68 -9.38
N PRO A 68 -5.37 1.57 -9.93
CA PRO A 68 -4.29 1.64 -10.90
C PRO A 68 -4.75 2.32 -12.19
N GLY A 69 -3.87 3.15 -12.76
CA GLY A 69 -4.17 3.95 -13.95
C GLY A 69 -5.08 5.15 -13.67
N ARG A 70 -5.72 5.66 -14.73
CA ARG A 70 -6.66 6.78 -14.65
C ARG A 70 -8.09 6.26 -14.51
N PRO A 71 -8.72 6.36 -13.31
CA PRO A 71 -10.09 5.90 -13.14
C PRO A 71 -11.06 6.77 -13.92
N ARG A 72 -12.14 6.16 -14.44
CA ARG A 72 -13.29 6.93 -14.95
C ARG A 72 -14.01 7.59 -13.78
N LEU A 73 -14.74 8.69 -14.04
CA LEU A 73 -15.50 9.38 -12.99
C LEU A 73 -16.48 8.44 -12.26
N SER A 74 -17.20 7.60 -13.00
CA SER A 74 -18.14 6.62 -12.43
C SER A 74 -17.46 5.59 -11.52
N GLU A 75 -16.27 5.14 -11.90
CA GLU A 75 -15.44 4.22 -11.13
C GLU A 75 -14.92 4.90 -9.86
N LEU A 76 -14.40 6.13 -10.00
CA LEU A 76 -13.92 6.93 -8.88
C LEU A 76 -15.03 7.17 -7.84
N MET A 77 -16.25 7.51 -8.27
CA MET A 77 -17.37 7.75 -7.36
C MET A 77 -17.85 6.46 -6.67
N THR A 78 -17.88 5.35 -7.40
CA THR A 78 -18.19 4.02 -6.82
C THR A 78 -17.21 3.68 -5.71
N TRP A 79 -15.91 3.77 -6.00
CA TRP A 79 -14.88 3.40 -5.05
C TRP A 79 -14.71 4.40 -3.91
N ALA A 80 -15.07 5.65 -4.12
CA ALA A 80 -15.17 6.61 -3.04
C ALA A 80 -16.28 6.27 -2.04
N GLY A 81 -17.47 5.91 -2.51
CA GLY A 81 -18.55 5.45 -1.64
C GLY A 81 -18.10 4.26 -0.80
N GLU A 82 -17.40 3.31 -1.43
CA GLU A 82 -16.89 2.13 -0.75
C GLU A 82 -15.74 2.46 0.23
N ALA A 83 -14.81 3.34 -0.15
CA ALA A 83 -13.75 3.80 0.74
C ALA A 83 -14.33 4.51 1.98
N HIS A 84 -15.35 5.34 1.79
CA HIS A 84 -16.05 5.99 2.90
C HIS A 84 -16.68 4.96 3.85
N ARG A 85 -17.37 3.94 3.31
CA ARG A 85 -17.99 2.85 4.08
C ARG A 85 -16.97 2.07 4.91
N LEU A 86 -15.77 1.87 4.37
CA LEU A 86 -14.67 1.16 5.03
C LEU A 86 -13.86 2.04 6.00
N GLY A 87 -14.01 3.37 5.95
CA GLY A 87 -13.06 4.29 6.57
C GLY A 87 -11.66 4.26 5.93
N ALA A 88 -11.57 3.80 4.68
CA ALA A 88 -10.35 3.75 3.88
C ALA A 88 -10.11 5.07 3.12
N GLY A 89 -8.89 5.25 2.61
CA GLY A 89 -8.59 6.26 1.60
C GLY A 89 -8.50 5.68 0.19
N LEU A 90 -8.38 6.56 -0.80
CA LEU A 90 -8.10 6.21 -2.20
C LEU A 90 -6.66 6.56 -2.58
N LEU A 91 -5.99 5.65 -3.29
CA LEU A 91 -4.71 5.90 -3.94
C LEU A 91 -4.95 6.03 -5.45
N LEU A 92 -4.46 7.13 -6.02
CA LEU A 92 -4.55 7.43 -7.45
C LEU A 92 -3.15 7.53 -8.04
N TRP A 93 -2.95 7.06 -9.27
CA TRP A 93 -1.68 7.22 -9.99
C TRP A 93 -1.64 8.49 -10.85
N GLU A 94 -2.81 9.02 -11.18
CA GLU A 94 -2.94 10.24 -11.96
C GLU A 94 -3.84 11.25 -11.22
N PRO A 95 -3.52 12.55 -11.29
CA PRO A 95 -4.40 13.59 -10.82
C PRO A 95 -5.78 13.51 -11.50
N VAL A 96 -6.82 13.77 -10.73
CA VAL A 96 -8.20 13.89 -11.21
C VAL A 96 -8.71 15.31 -10.98
N GLU A 97 -9.62 15.76 -11.84
CA GLU A 97 -10.22 17.09 -11.75
C GLU A 97 -11.26 17.16 -10.63
N GLU A 98 -12.08 16.12 -10.50
CA GLU A 98 -13.13 16.04 -9.49
C GLU A 98 -12.75 15.05 -8.39
N LEU A 99 -12.59 15.56 -7.17
CA LEU A 99 -12.25 14.75 -6.01
C LEU A 99 -13.49 14.30 -5.26
N PRO A 100 -13.59 13.02 -4.89
CA PRO A 100 -14.68 12.53 -4.08
C PRO A 100 -14.49 12.97 -2.62
N ARG A 101 -15.31 13.91 -2.16
CA ARG A 101 -15.38 14.30 -0.74
C ARG A 101 -16.46 13.48 -0.04
N PRO A 102 -16.26 13.03 1.22
CA PRO A 102 -15.19 13.41 2.16
C PRO A 102 -14.00 12.43 2.23
N VAL A 103 -13.77 11.60 1.21
CA VAL A 103 -12.78 10.52 1.29
C VAL A 103 -11.35 11.07 1.27
N ARG A 104 -10.47 10.47 2.07
CA ARG A 104 -9.04 10.79 2.03
C ARG A 104 -8.45 10.28 0.72
N VAL A 105 -7.82 11.16 -0.06
CA VAL A 105 -7.17 10.80 -1.32
C VAL A 105 -5.67 11.05 -1.22
N ALA A 106 -4.85 10.17 -1.81
CA ALA A 106 -3.43 10.39 -1.97
C ALA A 106 -2.95 10.07 -3.40
N LEU A 107 -2.09 10.94 -3.95
CA LEU A 107 -1.46 10.68 -5.25
C LEU A 107 -0.18 9.86 -5.08
N VAL A 108 -0.11 8.72 -5.76
CA VAL A 108 1.08 7.87 -5.83
C VAL A 108 2.12 8.53 -6.71
N HIS A 109 3.35 8.66 -6.21
CA HIS A 109 4.47 9.17 -6.99
C HIS A 109 5.77 8.42 -6.66
N GLY A 110 6.66 8.36 -7.67
CA GLY A 110 8.02 7.86 -7.54
C GLY A 110 8.98 8.91 -7.00
N SER A 111 10.27 8.68 -7.24
CA SER A 111 11.34 9.64 -6.89
C SER A 111 11.72 10.56 -8.04
N ASP A 112 11.11 10.37 -9.21
CA ASP A 112 11.27 11.26 -10.35
C ASP A 112 10.90 12.72 -9.98
N PRO A 113 11.76 13.71 -10.27
CA PRO A 113 11.51 15.11 -9.90
C PRO A 113 10.22 15.70 -10.47
N ALA A 114 9.83 15.34 -11.71
CA ALA A 114 8.63 15.87 -12.33
C ALA A 114 7.37 15.27 -11.69
N ALA A 115 7.34 13.95 -11.47
CA ALA A 115 6.27 13.28 -10.75
C ALA A 115 6.13 13.79 -9.31
N LEU A 116 7.25 14.01 -8.62
CA LEU A 116 7.27 14.58 -7.27
C LEU A 116 6.67 16.00 -7.23
N ALA A 117 7.11 16.88 -8.12
CA ALA A 117 6.62 18.25 -8.18
C ALA A 117 5.11 18.29 -8.47
N LEU A 118 4.65 17.47 -9.41
CA LEU A 118 3.23 17.31 -9.73
C LEU A 118 2.43 16.86 -8.50
N ALA A 119 2.90 15.83 -7.80
CA ALA A 119 2.20 15.27 -6.64
C ALA A 119 2.11 16.26 -5.48
N VAL A 120 3.20 16.96 -5.17
CA VAL A 120 3.22 17.99 -4.11
C VAL A 120 2.29 19.14 -4.47
N HIS A 121 2.36 19.64 -5.70
CA HIS A 121 1.51 20.75 -6.14
C HIS A 121 0.02 20.38 -6.12
N TRP A 122 -0.33 19.21 -6.66
CA TRP A 122 -1.70 18.73 -6.65
C TRP A 122 -2.22 18.50 -5.24
N ALA A 123 -1.43 17.86 -4.36
CA ALA A 123 -1.79 17.66 -2.96
C ALA A 123 -2.08 18.98 -2.23
N GLN A 124 -1.22 19.99 -2.42
CA GLN A 124 -1.38 21.30 -1.79
C GLN A 124 -2.59 22.08 -2.33
N SER A 125 -2.76 22.12 -3.66
CA SER A 125 -3.85 22.86 -4.31
C SER A 125 -5.23 22.28 -4.00
N GLN A 126 -5.32 20.95 -3.86
CA GLN A 126 -6.58 20.26 -3.61
C GLN A 126 -6.85 19.99 -2.12
N GLY A 127 -5.85 20.19 -1.25
CA GLY A 127 -5.95 19.84 0.17
C GLY A 127 -6.01 18.33 0.41
N VAL A 128 -5.25 17.55 -0.37
CA VAL A 128 -5.17 16.09 -0.29
C VAL A 128 -3.75 15.63 0.04
N HIS A 129 -3.48 14.32 -0.03
CA HIS A 129 -2.23 13.73 0.42
C HIS A 129 -1.35 13.22 -0.72
N THR A 130 -0.14 12.81 -0.36
CA THR A 130 0.78 12.08 -1.24
C THR A 130 1.00 10.66 -0.71
N CYS A 131 1.29 9.76 -1.65
CA CYS A 131 1.71 8.40 -1.42
C CYS A 131 3.05 8.17 -2.12
N TYR A 132 4.09 7.88 -1.37
CA TYR A 132 5.42 7.69 -1.95
C TYR A 132 5.69 6.22 -2.25
N GLN A 133 6.12 5.91 -3.48
CA GLN A 133 6.61 4.59 -3.88
C GLN A 133 8.03 4.72 -4.45
N PRO A 134 9.10 4.56 -3.64
CA PRO A 134 10.47 4.65 -4.14
C PRO A 134 10.78 3.53 -5.13
N GLU A 135 11.51 3.85 -6.18
CA GLU A 135 12.15 2.86 -7.04
C GLU A 135 13.22 2.09 -6.21
N PRO A 136 13.39 0.77 -6.41
CA PRO A 136 14.35 -0.02 -5.64
C PRO A 136 15.78 0.52 -5.67
N GLU A 137 16.23 1.09 -6.80
CA GLU A 137 17.54 1.72 -6.95
C GLU A 137 17.67 2.96 -6.05
N VAL A 138 16.66 3.82 -6.07
CA VAL A 138 16.63 5.05 -5.26
C VAL A 138 16.56 4.70 -3.77
N LEU A 139 15.81 3.66 -3.42
CA LEU A 139 15.71 3.16 -2.05
C LEU A 139 17.09 2.73 -1.52
N ARG A 140 17.82 1.94 -2.31
CA ARG A 140 19.18 1.45 -1.98
C ARG A 140 20.20 2.58 -1.85
N GLN A 141 20.10 3.61 -2.69
CA GLN A 141 21.07 4.71 -2.75
C GLN A 141 20.78 5.84 -1.75
N GLY A 142 19.65 5.82 -1.04
CA GLY A 142 19.31 6.88 -0.09
C GLY A 142 18.67 8.13 -0.72
N GLY A 143 18.36 8.11 -2.02
CA GLY A 143 17.80 9.28 -2.72
C GLY A 143 16.41 9.69 -2.24
N TRP A 144 15.73 8.82 -1.50
CA TRP A 144 14.43 9.07 -0.88
C TRP A 144 14.44 10.20 0.16
N GLU A 145 15.59 10.56 0.75
CA GLU A 145 15.67 11.64 1.74
C GLU A 145 15.21 13.00 1.18
N ALA A 146 15.62 13.30 -0.06
CA ALA A 146 15.25 14.53 -0.74
C ALA A 146 13.74 14.58 -1.06
N VAL A 147 13.16 13.41 -1.37
CA VAL A 147 11.72 13.25 -1.63
C VAL A 147 10.92 13.45 -0.35
N LEU A 148 11.32 12.82 0.75
CA LEU A 148 10.64 12.94 2.04
C LEU A 148 10.67 14.37 2.58
N ARG A 149 11.78 15.11 2.41
CA ARG A 149 11.82 16.53 2.83
C ARG A 149 10.71 17.38 2.20
N GLN A 150 10.32 17.07 0.97
CA GLN A 150 9.30 17.82 0.24
C GLN A 150 7.88 17.29 0.51
N THR A 151 7.74 15.99 0.75
CA THR A 151 6.43 15.33 0.84
C THR A 151 5.95 15.11 2.26
N LEU A 152 6.82 15.11 3.28
CA LEU A 152 6.44 14.83 4.67
C LEU A 152 5.19 15.60 5.16
N PRO A 153 4.95 16.89 4.83
CA PRO A 153 3.73 17.59 5.23
C PRO A 153 2.43 17.01 4.67
N THR A 154 2.48 16.40 3.47
CA THR A 154 1.32 15.83 2.77
C THR A 154 1.34 14.30 2.71
N LEU A 155 2.43 13.66 3.13
CA LEU A 155 2.63 12.22 3.06
C LEU A 155 1.68 11.49 4.00
N ALA A 156 0.76 10.70 3.43
CA ALA A 156 -0.16 9.87 4.19
C ALA A 156 0.15 8.36 4.07
N HIS A 157 0.81 7.97 2.99
CA HIS A 157 1.13 6.59 2.72
C HIS A 157 2.51 6.40 2.07
N VAL A 158 3.13 5.25 2.30
CA VAL A 158 4.34 4.80 1.61
C VAL A 158 4.08 3.37 1.12
N ARG A 159 4.25 3.12 -0.17
CA ARG A 159 4.33 1.76 -0.72
C ARG A 159 5.80 1.41 -0.77
N LEU A 160 6.20 0.28 -0.20
CA LEU A 160 7.61 -0.03 0.04
C LEU A 160 8.07 -1.27 -0.74
N PRO A 161 8.61 -1.09 -1.97
CA PRO A 161 9.20 -2.17 -2.75
C PRO A 161 10.40 -2.82 -2.07
N GLY A 162 10.61 -4.10 -2.35
CA GLY A 162 11.76 -4.84 -1.80
C GLY A 162 11.67 -5.08 -0.30
N SER A 163 10.46 -5.03 0.26
CA SER A 163 10.19 -5.30 1.67
C SER A 163 9.79 -6.76 1.89
N GLY A 164 9.27 -7.09 3.08
CA GLY A 164 8.85 -8.46 3.41
C GLY A 164 9.99 -9.47 3.27
N PRO A 165 9.85 -10.54 2.47
CA PRO A 165 10.89 -11.56 2.30
C PRO A 165 12.17 -11.04 1.63
N GLU A 166 12.07 -10.03 0.77
CA GLU A 166 13.22 -9.49 0.04
C GLU A 166 14.16 -8.69 0.97
N GLY A 167 13.60 -8.02 1.99
CA GLY A 167 14.39 -7.32 3.00
C GLY A 167 15.04 -8.23 4.05
N GLN A 168 14.77 -9.54 4.02
CA GLN A 168 15.31 -10.52 4.98
C GLN A 168 16.54 -11.26 4.44
N THR A 169 16.84 -11.16 3.15
CA THR A 169 18.04 -11.76 2.58
C THR A 169 19.26 -10.92 2.94
N ALA A 170 20.25 -11.54 3.60
CA ALA A 170 21.47 -10.87 4.06
C ALA A 170 22.33 -10.31 2.92
N ASP A 171 22.19 -10.85 1.71
CA ASP A 171 23.12 -10.65 0.61
C ASP A 171 22.86 -9.39 -0.25
N ALA A 172 21.77 -8.64 0.01
CA ALA A 172 21.46 -7.44 -0.75
C ALA A 172 20.69 -6.40 0.11
N PRO A 173 21.35 -5.35 0.64
CA PRO A 173 20.65 -4.32 1.39
C PRO A 173 19.67 -3.58 0.47
N THR A 174 18.37 -3.67 0.76
CA THR A 174 17.30 -3.06 -0.04
C THR A 174 17.11 -1.57 0.23
N GLY A 175 17.75 -1.02 1.26
CA GLY A 175 17.54 0.36 1.73
C GLY A 175 16.27 0.56 2.58
N VAL A 176 15.42 -0.48 2.70
CA VAL A 176 14.18 -0.48 3.50
C VAL A 176 14.43 -0.07 4.95
N GLY A 177 15.45 -0.64 5.60
CA GLY A 177 15.75 -0.36 7.01
C GLY A 177 16.08 1.12 7.27
N ALA A 178 16.85 1.74 6.37
CA ALA A 178 17.23 3.15 6.48
C ALA A 178 16.01 4.08 6.33
N LEU A 179 15.16 3.82 5.33
CA LEU A 179 13.92 4.58 5.13
C LEU A 179 12.97 4.43 6.34
N MET A 180 12.79 3.20 6.83
CA MET A 180 11.94 2.94 8.00
C MET A 180 12.45 3.64 9.27
N ALA A 181 13.76 3.63 9.50
CA ALA A 181 14.39 4.35 10.61
C ALA A 181 14.15 5.87 10.48
N HIS A 182 14.30 6.43 9.28
CA HIS A 182 14.04 7.85 9.06
C HIS A 182 12.58 8.22 9.30
N LEU A 183 11.62 7.45 8.78
CA LEU A 183 10.19 7.67 9.04
C LEU A 183 9.87 7.63 10.54
N ALA A 184 10.48 6.70 11.28
CA ALA A 184 10.33 6.62 12.73
C ALA A 184 10.90 7.85 13.46
N LEU A 185 12.11 8.30 13.09
CA LEU A 185 12.73 9.50 13.65
C LEU A 185 11.93 10.78 13.35
N LYS A 186 11.23 10.84 12.23
CA LYS A 186 10.29 11.92 11.88
C LYS A 186 8.90 11.75 12.50
N ALA A 187 8.73 10.79 13.41
CA ALA A 187 7.47 10.47 14.08
C ALA A 187 6.30 10.23 13.11
N TYR A 188 6.58 9.72 11.91
CA TYR A 188 5.58 9.52 10.86
C TYR A 188 4.40 8.67 11.36
N LYS A 189 3.18 9.20 11.18
CA LYS A 189 1.93 8.59 11.68
C LYS A 189 1.11 7.88 10.61
N GLY A 190 1.46 8.06 9.32
CA GLY A 190 0.78 7.40 8.21
C GLY A 190 1.03 5.89 8.14
N THR A 191 0.65 5.30 7.02
CA THR A 191 0.74 3.86 6.80
C THR A 191 1.90 3.53 5.86
N VAL A 192 2.45 2.32 5.98
CA VAL A 192 3.48 1.78 5.07
C VAL A 192 3.03 0.41 4.58
N ALA A 193 2.82 0.24 3.28
CA ALA A 193 2.42 -1.02 2.67
C ALA A 193 3.64 -1.77 2.17
N LEU A 194 3.76 -3.04 2.57
CA LEU A 194 4.80 -3.94 2.08
C LEU A 194 4.38 -4.47 0.70
N ILE A 195 5.19 -4.20 -0.33
CA ILE A 195 4.94 -4.63 -1.72
C ILE A 195 6.18 -5.33 -2.29
N PRO A 196 6.02 -6.28 -3.24
CA PRO A 196 7.15 -6.85 -3.98
C PRO A 196 7.89 -5.78 -4.78
N SER A 197 9.21 -5.94 -4.95
CA SER A 197 9.97 -5.04 -5.84
C SER A 197 9.63 -5.24 -7.31
N ARG A 198 9.25 -6.46 -7.69
CA ARG A 198 9.00 -6.90 -9.07
C ARG A 198 8.19 -8.20 -9.08
N LEU A 199 7.56 -8.51 -10.21
CA LEU A 199 6.68 -9.68 -10.35
C LEU A 199 7.42 -11.01 -10.13
N GLU A 200 8.72 -11.08 -10.45
CA GLU A 200 9.53 -12.29 -10.27
C GLU A 200 9.69 -12.67 -8.79
N GLN A 201 9.38 -11.77 -7.86
CA GLN A 201 9.47 -12.01 -6.42
C GLN A 201 8.20 -12.64 -5.84
N LEU A 202 7.08 -12.64 -6.59
CA LEU A 202 5.80 -13.20 -6.12
C LEU A 202 5.90 -14.63 -5.56
N PRO A 203 6.70 -15.56 -6.12
CA PRO A 203 6.87 -16.88 -5.51
C PRO A 203 7.46 -16.82 -4.10
N ALA A 204 8.45 -15.97 -3.86
CA ALA A 204 9.06 -15.79 -2.54
C ALA A 204 8.07 -15.15 -1.55
N TRP A 205 7.30 -14.17 -2.00
CA TRP A 205 6.22 -13.56 -1.23
C TRP A 205 5.14 -14.55 -0.84
N LYS A 206 4.64 -15.34 -1.79
CA LYS A 206 3.68 -16.42 -1.53
C LYS A 206 4.21 -17.40 -0.49
N ALA A 207 5.44 -17.88 -0.65
CA ALA A 207 6.06 -18.79 0.31
C ALA A 207 6.17 -18.16 1.70
N TRP A 208 6.61 -16.90 1.79
CA TRP A 208 6.79 -16.19 3.05
C TRP A 208 5.47 -15.91 3.78
N LEU A 209 4.45 -15.41 3.07
CA LEU A 209 3.13 -15.11 3.62
C LEU A 209 2.40 -16.37 4.10
N LEU A 210 2.51 -17.46 3.34
CA LEU A 210 1.82 -18.71 3.65
C LEU A 210 2.56 -19.59 4.68
N ARG A 211 3.83 -19.32 4.96
CA ARG A 211 4.60 -20.06 5.98
C ARG A 211 4.01 -19.84 7.36
N ARG A 212 3.75 -20.94 8.08
CA ARG A 212 3.17 -20.94 9.45
C ARG A 212 4.07 -20.36 10.54
N ARG A 213 5.36 -20.11 10.28
CA ARG A 213 6.24 -19.47 11.28
C ARG A 213 5.97 -17.96 11.28
N GLY A 214 5.47 -17.48 12.42
CA GLY A 214 5.27 -16.06 12.71
C GLY A 214 6.58 -15.28 12.75
N TRP A 215 6.45 -13.96 12.75
CA TRP A 215 7.56 -13.02 12.89
C TRP A 215 8.14 -13.14 14.30
N GLY A 216 9.17 -13.97 14.46
CA GLY A 216 10.02 -13.97 15.64
C GLY A 216 11.36 -13.40 15.24
N CYS A 217 11.77 -12.28 15.85
CA CYS A 217 13.19 -11.99 15.97
C CYS A 217 13.86 -13.26 16.49
N GLY A 218 14.90 -13.73 15.81
CA GLY A 218 15.69 -14.86 16.27
C GLY A 218 16.39 -14.52 17.58
N THR A 219 15.68 -14.60 18.70
CA THR A 219 16.32 -14.99 19.95
C THR A 219 16.67 -16.45 19.77
N ALA A 220 17.96 -16.70 19.54
CA ALA A 220 18.53 -18.02 19.67
C ALA A 220 18.12 -18.60 21.03
N THR A 221 17.15 -19.51 21.05
CA THR A 221 17.06 -20.47 22.13
C THR A 221 18.09 -21.54 21.80
N ALA A 222 19.29 -21.33 22.33
CA ALA A 222 20.16 -22.44 22.67
C ALA A 222 19.38 -23.35 23.64
N CYS A 223 19.09 -24.57 23.20
CA CYS A 223 19.02 -25.79 24.00
C CYS A 223 19.34 -26.96 23.07
#